data_AF-A0A1V5FSH4-F1
#
_entry.id   AF-A0A1V5FSH4-F1
#
_cell.length_a   1.000
_cell.length_b   1.000
_cell.length_c   1.000
_cell.angle_alpha   90.00
_cell.angle_beta   90.00
_cell.angle_gamma   90.00
#
_symmetry.space_group_name_H-M   'P 1'
#
loop_
_entity.id
_entity.type
_entity.pdbx_description
1 polymer ?
#
loop_
_entity_poly.entity_id
_entity_poly.type
_entity_poly.pdbx_seq_one_letter_code
_entity_poly.pdbx_strand_id
1 'polypeptide(L)'
;MWCGGNEAAMWHEHEFGGPGGPWPGKVVAEDDLGAVCAALDPDRYYHPNSPYLGIDANDPQLGDTHGYTNIWFVPGYDYLVFASEDTRISAPPMHSLKRFIAPEHLWPEEHSPLWTHGKILPWPDSWMNYTTSQSWKKCGPIETLHDAVDAESLVYRLGMGAALYYQDVVERQRRGRSADDPSAERRCGGYLAWKYNDSWPEIYSAKVDYFLEPYLAYYALKRAYAPLLLSFESGSRIWLWAVNDGVRPIEGTVKIDVFQIEKNEIIASIAKSIRVEPDQSVIVSRLDRDGIGTFWRECVLFASLSDGEGRILARASALSDLERNYVFPDARIEAKRKDGAIVLTTDKFARSVFLTGDADGDGFGWLFEDNWFDLVPGESKVVRVLGRHDKGRIVVKPFFSPHATTLDWLR
;
A
#
# COMPACT_ATOMS: atom_id res chain seq x y z
N MET A 1 6.89 -15.14 19.83
CA MET A 1 5.80 -16.07 19.53
C MET A 1 6.38 -17.24 18.75
N TRP A 2 5.84 -18.43 18.96
CA TRP A 2 6.06 -19.61 18.12
C TRP A 2 4.75 -19.94 17.39
N CYS A 3 4.82 -20.45 16.16
CA CYS A 3 3.65 -20.90 15.41
C CYS A 3 3.85 -22.36 14.97
N GLY A 4 2.85 -23.22 15.20
CA GLY A 4 2.92 -24.66 14.95
C GLY A 4 2.71 -25.10 13.51
N GLY A 5 2.07 -24.28 12.69
CA GLY A 5 1.81 -24.60 11.30
C GLY A 5 1.14 -23.47 10.53
N ASN A 6 1.02 -23.67 9.22
CA ASN A 6 0.42 -22.72 8.29
C ASN A 6 -0.80 -23.33 7.62
N GLU A 7 -1.95 -22.69 7.79
CA GLU A 7 -3.25 -22.91 7.14
C GLU A 7 -3.82 -24.33 7.19
N ALA A 8 -3.19 -25.25 7.92
CA ALA A 8 -3.61 -26.65 7.99
C ALA A 8 -5.00 -26.79 8.63
N ALA A 9 -5.32 -25.94 9.62
CA ALA A 9 -6.65 -25.90 10.21
C ALA A 9 -7.69 -25.37 9.22
N MET A 10 -7.45 -24.17 8.66
CA MET A 10 -8.33 -23.53 7.68
C MET A 10 -8.63 -24.43 6.47
N TRP A 11 -7.62 -24.98 5.80
CA TRP A 11 -7.82 -25.80 4.61
C TRP A 11 -8.50 -27.15 4.87
N HIS A 12 -8.65 -27.55 6.12
CA HIS A 12 -9.36 -28.77 6.46
C HIS A 12 -10.86 -28.54 6.69
N GLU A 13 -11.29 -27.32 6.97
CA GLU A 13 -12.70 -26.98 7.20
C GLU A 13 -13.51 -26.99 5.89
N HIS A 14 -14.81 -27.28 6.00
CA HIS A 14 -15.69 -27.46 4.84
C HIS A 14 -15.92 -26.14 4.08
N GLU A 15 -15.95 -25.04 4.81
CA GLU A 15 -16.12 -23.67 4.35
C GLU A 15 -15.04 -23.28 3.33
N PHE A 16 -13.83 -23.84 3.48
CA PHE A 16 -12.68 -23.62 2.60
C PHE A 16 -12.46 -24.79 1.61
N GLY A 17 -13.45 -25.68 1.46
CA GLY A 17 -13.40 -26.82 0.53
C GLY A 17 -12.68 -28.05 1.07
N GLY A 18 -12.38 -28.08 2.36
CA GLY A 18 -11.75 -29.20 3.05
C GLY A 18 -12.71 -30.34 3.41
N PRO A 19 -12.16 -31.49 3.86
CA PRO A 19 -12.94 -32.69 4.19
C PRO A 19 -13.67 -32.60 5.55
N GLY A 20 -13.42 -31.57 6.36
CA GLY A 20 -13.98 -31.39 7.70
C GLY A 20 -13.37 -32.30 8.77
N GLY A 21 -13.59 -31.96 10.04
CA GLY A 21 -13.09 -32.73 11.18
C GLY A 21 -11.68 -32.31 11.65
N PRO A 22 -10.97 -33.17 12.40
CA PRO A 22 -9.60 -32.87 12.86
C PRO A 22 -8.59 -32.88 11.71
N TRP A 23 -7.86 -31.78 11.50
CA TRP A 23 -6.86 -31.69 10.45
C TRP A 23 -5.62 -32.56 10.74
N PRO A 24 -4.93 -33.05 9.69
CA PRO A 24 -3.66 -33.76 9.84
C PRO A 24 -2.63 -32.91 10.59
N GLY A 25 -2.04 -33.49 11.63
CA GLY A 25 -1.05 -32.79 12.46
C GLY A 25 -1.64 -31.96 13.61
N LYS A 26 -2.97 -31.94 13.81
CA LYS A 26 -3.63 -31.23 14.91
C LYS A 26 -3.01 -31.54 16.28
N VAL A 27 -2.90 -32.82 16.64
CA VAL A 27 -2.31 -33.25 17.93
C VAL A 27 -0.87 -32.78 18.08
N VAL A 28 -0.08 -32.88 17.00
CA VAL A 28 1.32 -32.44 17.02
C VAL A 28 1.40 -30.93 17.25
N ALA A 29 0.54 -30.15 16.60
CA ALA A 29 0.50 -28.71 16.76
C ALA A 29 -0.03 -28.29 18.14
N GLU A 30 -1.22 -28.73 18.54
CA GLU A 30 -1.87 -28.29 19.78
C GLU A 30 -1.20 -28.84 21.04
N ASP A 31 -0.77 -30.11 21.01
CA ASP A 31 -0.30 -30.81 22.20
C ASP A 31 1.23 -30.92 22.22
N ASP A 32 1.83 -31.58 21.23
CA ASP A 32 3.26 -31.94 21.29
C ASP A 32 4.18 -30.71 21.21
N LEU A 33 3.98 -29.87 20.17
CA LEU A 33 4.76 -28.65 19.98
C LEU A 33 4.46 -27.60 21.06
N GLY A 34 3.19 -27.48 21.45
CA GLY A 34 2.78 -26.62 22.57
C GLY A 34 3.49 -26.99 23.88
N ALA A 35 3.56 -28.27 24.22
CA ALA A 35 4.25 -28.77 25.40
C ALA A 35 5.77 -28.52 25.33
N VAL A 36 6.40 -28.72 24.16
CA VAL A 36 7.83 -28.42 23.97
C VAL A 36 8.11 -26.92 24.14
N CYS A 37 7.30 -26.05 23.53
CA CYS A 37 7.43 -24.60 23.68
C CYS A 37 7.23 -24.17 25.14
N ALA A 38 6.22 -24.70 25.84
CA ALA A 38 6.01 -24.39 27.25
C ALA A 38 7.17 -24.86 28.15
N ALA A 39 7.83 -25.97 27.81
CA ALA A 39 8.96 -26.48 28.58
C ALA A 39 10.27 -25.72 28.32
N LEU A 40 10.53 -25.31 27.08
CA LEU A 40 11.81 -24.74 26.65
C LEU A 40 11.81 -23.20 26.53
N ASP A 41 10.65 -22.59 26.31
CA ASP A 41 10.48 -21.14 26.14
C ASP A 41 9.11 -20.66 26.66
N PRO A 42 8.83 -20.81 27.98
CA PRO A 42 7.51 -20.50 28.56
C PRO A 42 7.10 -19.03 28.46
N ASP A 43 8.06 -18.11 28.25
CA ASP A 43 7.80 -16.68 28.22
C ASP A 43 7.21 -16.19 26.88
N ARG A 44 7.27 -17.01 25.81
CA ARG A 44 6.71 -16.67 24.50
C ARG A 44 5.41 -17.41 24.25
N TYR A 45 4.40 -16.67 23.81
CA TYR A 45 3.14 -17.25 23.34
C TYR A 45 3.37 -18.26 22.19
N TYR A 46 2.66 -19.40 22.27
CA TYR A 46 2.61 -20.42 21.24
C TYR A 46 1.24 -20.39 20.55
N HIS A 47 1.26 -20.36 19.21
CA HIS A 47 0.08 -20.34 18.35
C HIS A 47 0.01 -21.64 17.55
N PRO A 48 -1.02 -22.50 17.70
CA PRO A 48 -1.02 -23.84 17.09
C PRO A 48 -0.99 -23.85 15.55
N ASN A 49 -1.69 -22.91 14.92
CA ASN A 49 -1.73 -22.76 13.47
C ASN A 49 -1.92 -21.28 13.12
N SER A 50 -1.71 -20.88 11.88
CA SER A 50 -2.01 -19.53 11.37
C SER A 50 -2.74 -19.70 10.04
N PRO A 51 -4.01 -19.30 9.90
CA PRO A 51 -4.83 -18.67 10.91
C PRO A 51 -5.41 -19.70 11.91
N TYR A 52 -5.83 -19.24 13.10
CA TYR A 52 -6.43 -20.12 14.10
C TYR A 52 -7.34 -19.41 15.13
N LEU A 53 -8.40 -20.12 15.56
CA LEU A 53 -9.46 -19.75 16.53
C LEU A 53 -10.67 -19.02 15.93
N GLY A 54 -11.82 -19.13 16.62
CA GLY A 54 -13.04 -18.38 16.32
C GLY A 54 -14.22 -19.26 15.93
N ILE A 55 -15.13 -18.71 15.14
CA ILE A 55 -16.26 -19.47 14.56
C ILE A 55 -15.79 -20.51 13.53
N ASP A 56 -14.68 -20.20 12.85
CA ASP A 56 -13.91 -21.04 11.94
C ASP A 56 -12.42 -20.69 12.16
N ALA A 57 -11.49 -21.48 11.62
CA ALA A 57 -10.06 -21.27 11.86
C ALA A 57 -9.53 -19.93 11.30
N ASN A 58 -10.31 -19.18 10.53
CA ASN A 58 -9.91 -17.92 9.89
C ASN A 58 -10.76 -16.72 10.34
N ASP A 59 -11.44 -16.82 11.49
CA ASP A 59 -12.31 -15.78 12.01
C ASP A 59 -11.51 -14.50 12.32
N PRO A 60 -11.75 -13.37 11.62
CA PRO A 60 -11.00 -12.14 11.86
C PRO A 60 -11.29 -11.50 13.22
N GLN A 61 -12.32 -11.96 13.94
CA GLN A 61 -12.72 -11.41 15.24
C GLN A 61 -12.05 -12.12 16.43
N LEU A 62 -11.34 -13.24 16.22
CA LEU A 62 -10.63 -13.97 17.27
C LEU A 62 -9.32 -14.59 16.73
N GLY A 63 -8.23 -14.53 17.51
CA GLY A 63 -6.95 -15.06 17.03
C GLY A 63 -6.35 -14.21 15.91
N ASP A 64 -6.03 -14.83 14.78
CA ASP A 64 -5.48 -14.21 13.59
C ASP A 64 -6.22 -14.66 12.31
N THR A 65 -6.04 -13.93 11.21
CA THR A 65 -6.72 -14.18 9.93
C THR A 65 -5.79 -14.04 8.73
N HIS A 66 -6.08 -14.84 7.70
CA HIS A 66 -5.48 -14.78 6.37
C HIS A 66 -6.48 -14.13 5.40
N GLY A 67 -6.15 -12.91 4.99
CA GLY A 67 -6.92 -11.97 4.16
C GLY A 67 -7.08 -12.36 2.69
N TYR A 68 -7.66 -13.52 2.43
CA TYR A 68 -8.08 -13.91 1.07
C TYR A 68 -9.42 -13.27 0.67
N THR A 69 -9.67 -12.02 1.06
CA THR A 69 -10.94 -11.30 0.83
C THR A 69 -11.25 -11.06 -0.64
N ASN A 70 -10.28 -11.27 -1.51
CA ASN A 70 -10.38 -11.26 -2.96
C ASN A 70 -10.92 -12.58 -3.55
N ILE A 71 -10.98 -13.66 -2.78
CA ILE A 71 -11.54 -14.97 -3.17
C ILE A 71 -12.76 -15.32 -2.31
N TRP A 72 -12.69 -15.01 -1.01
CA TRP A 72 -13.70 -15.37 -0.02
C TRP A 72 -14.37 -14.14 0.54
N PHE A 73 -15.65 -14.26 0.87
CA PHE A 73 -16.31 -13.32 1.77
C PHE A 73 -15.95 -13.69 3.21
N VAL A 74 -15.21 -12.83 3.91
CA VAL A 74 -14.75 -13.06 5.29
C VAL A 74 -15.53 -12.14 6.23
N PRO A 75 -16.49 -12.67 7.01
CA PRO A 75 -17.32 -11.85 7.90
C PRO A 75 -16.49 -11.12 8.97
N GLY A 76 -16.68 -9.82 9.12
CA GLY A 76 -16.01 -9.04 10.17
C GLY A 76 -14.59 -8.55 9.83
N TYR A 77 -14.10 -8.76 8.61
CA TYR A 77 -12.73 -8.41 8.21
C TYR A 77 -12.40 -6.90 8.30
N ASP A 78 -13.41 -6.02 8.20
CA ASP A 78 -13.19 -4.56 8.21
C ASP A 78 -12.44 -4.07 9.46
N TYR A 79 -12.70 -4.70 10.62
CA TYR A 79 -12.04 -4.42 11.88
C TYR A 79 -11.68 -5.73 12.56
N LEU A 80 -10.51 -6.24 12.19
CA LEU A 80 -9.98 -7.55 12.60
C LEU A 80 -9.06 -7.43 13.83
N VAL A 81 -8.77 -8.55 14.49
CA VAL A 81 -7.82 -8.62 15.62
C VAL A 81 -6.38 -8.61 15.13
N PHE A 82 -6.01 -9.51 14.22
CA PHE A 82 -4.67 -9.57 13.67
C PHE A 82 -4.67 -10.21 12.28
N ALA A 83 -4.17 -9.52 11.26
CA ALA A 83 -3.98 -10.13 9.93
C ALA A 83 -2.56 -10.67 9.86
N SER A 84 -2.41 -11.99 9.90
CA SER A 84 -1.11 -12.66 9.78
C SER A 84 -0.69 -12.87 8.33
N GLU A 85 -1.66 -12.86 7.41
CA GLU A 85 -1.43 -12.80 5.97
C GLU A 85 -2.51 -11.97 5.28
N ASP A 86 -2.16 -11.22 4.24
CA ASP A 86 -3.12 -10.63 3.31
C ASP A 86 -2.42 -10.30 1.99
N THR A 87 -2.99 -10.73 0.87
CA THR A 87 -2.31 -10.77 -0.42
C THR A 87 -3.03 -9.97 -1.49
N ARG A 88 -2.25 -9.19 -2.24
CA ARG A 88 -2.60 -8.62 -3.54
C ARG A 88 -1.45 -8.82 -4.52
N ILE A 89 -1.80 -9.23 -5.74
CA ILE A 89 -0.88 -9.54 -6.83
C ILE A 89 -0.59 -8.28 -7.63
N SER A 90 0.67 -8.13 -7.99
CA SER A 90 1.15 -7.10 -8.91
C SER A 90 2.36 -7.60 -9.69
N ALA A 91 2.63 -6.99 -10.85
CA ALA A 91 3.86 -7.27 -11.58
C ALA A 91 5.07 -6.59 -10.93
N PRO A 92 6.28 -7.18 -11.05
CA PRO A 92 7.51 -6.49 -10.67
C PRO A 92 7.73 -5.23 -11.52
N PRO A 93 8.64 -4.32 -11.08
CA PRO A 93 9.06 -3.18 -11.89
C PRO A 93 9.47 -3.59 -13.31
N MET A 94 9.22 -2.72 -14.28
CA MET A 94 9.38 -3.03 -15.70
C MET A 94 10.80 -3.52 -16.07
N HIS A 95 11.86 -2.98 -15.44
CA HIS A 95 13.24 -3.42 -15.69
C HIS A 95 13.49 -4.85 -15.20
N SER A 96 12.88 -5.25 -14.08
CA SER A 96 12.91 -6.63 -13.58
C SER A 96 12.07 -7.58 -14.44
N LEU A 97 10.86 -7.16 -14.81
CA LEU A 97 9.96 -7.96 -15.64
C LEU A 97 10.64 -8.35 -16.96
N LYS A 98 11.30 -7.39 -17.62
CA LYS A 98 12.07 -7.60 -18.87
C LYS A 98 13.22 -8.60 -18.77
N ARG A 99 13.67 -8.98 -17.56
CA ARG A 99 14.74 -9.99 -17.40
C ARG A 99 14.26 -11.42 -17.60
N PHE A 100 12.97 -11.69 -17.44
CA PHE A 100 12.46 -13.07 -17.48
C PHE A 100 11.26 -13.25 -18.40
N ILE A 101 10.52 -12.19 -18.72
CA ILE A 101 9.45 -12.28 -19.72
C ILE A 101 10.04 -12.26 -21.13
N ALA A 102 9.61 -13.20 -21.97
CA ALA A 102 9.88 -13.15 -23.40
C ALA A 102 9.31 -11.84 -24.00
N PRO A 103 10.04 -11.10 -24.86
CA PRO A 103 9.58 -9.83 -25.42
C PRO A 103 8.20 -9.90 -26.09
N GLU A 104 7.93 -10.97 -26.83
CA GLU A 104 6.65 -11.27 -27.48
C GLU A 104 5.51 -11.52 -26.49
N HIS A 105 5.81 -11.91 -25.25
CA HIS A 105 4.82 -12.11 -24.20
C HIS A 105 4.49 -10.82 -23.44
N LEU A 106 5.32 -9.78 -23.53
CA LEU A 106 5.16 -8.57 -22.73
C LEU A 106 3.87 -7.80 -23.07
N TRP A 107 3.59 -7.62 -24.36
CA TRP A 107 2.37 -6.99 -24.87
C TRP A 107 2.03 -7.52 -26.28
N PRO A 108 1.39 -8.71 -26.38
CA PRO A 108 1.02 -9.29 -27.67
C PRO A 108 0.11 -8.37 -28.48
N GLU A 109 0.21 -8.38 -29.82
CA GLU A 109 -0.55 -7.48 -30.71
C GLU A 109 -2.07 -7.70 -30.61
N GLU A 110 -2.48 -8.95 -30.39
CA GLU A 110 -3.86 -9.35 -30.18
C GLU A 110 -4.42 -9.00 -28.80
N HIS A 111 -3.56 -8.57 -27.85
CA HIS A 111 -4.02 -8.22 -26.52
C HIS A 111 -4.88 -6.96 -26.55
N SER A 112 -6.15 -7.12 -26.17
CA SER A 112 -7.00 -5.98 -25.87
C SER A 112 -7.00 -5.71 -24.36
N PRO A 113 -6.79 -4.46 -23.92
CA PRO A 113 -6.91 -4.09 -22.52
C PRO A 113 -8.37 -3.97 -22.05
N LEU A 114 -9.35 -3.98 -22.98
CA LEU A 114 -10.76 -3.86 -22.65
C LEU A 114 -11.21 -5.00 -21.72
N TRP A 115 -12.06 -4.67 -20.74
CA TRP A 115 -12.67 -5.62 -19.83
C TRP A 115 -14.10 -5.97 -20.26
N THR A 116 -14.21 -6.93 -21.17
CA THR A 116 -15.50 -7.37 -21.73
C THR A 116 -16.07 -8.56 -20.97
N HIS A 117 -17.39 -8.77 -21.08
CA HIS A 117 -18.04 -9.94 -20.50
C HIS A 117 -17.38 -11.24 -20.98
N GLY A 118 -17.01 -12.11 -20.04
CA GLY A 118 -16.31 -13.38 -20.32
C GLY A 118 -14.78 -13.31 -20.23
N LYS A 119 -14.18 -12.12 -20.22
CA LYS A 119 -12.75 -11.96 -19.94
C LYS A 119 -12.48 -12.13 -18.44
N ILE A 120 -11.46 -12.92 -18.11
CA ILE A 120 -11.10 -13.22 -16.71
C ILE A 120 -9.69 -12.76 -16.31
N LEU A 121 -8.80 -12.53 -17.28
CA LEU A 121 -7.41 -12.17 -17.02
C LEU A 121 -7.19 -10.65 -17.16
N PRO A 122 -6.66 -9.97 -16.14
CA PRO A 122 -6.32 -8.53 -16.18
C PRO A 122 -5.07 -8.21 -17.00
N TRP A 123 -4.42 -9.22 -17.56
CA TRP A 123 -3.20 -9.16 -18.34
C TRP A 123 -3.29 -10.10 -19.56
N PRO A 124 -2.35 -10.04 -20.52
CA PRO A 124 -2.31 -10.98 -21.64
C PRO A 124 -2.25 -12.44 -21.20
N ASP A 125 -2.85 -13.36 -21.97
CA ASP A 125 -2.81 -14.81 -21.68
C ASP A 125 -1.37 -15.32 -21.54
N SER A 126 -0.43 -14.75 -22.30
CA SER A 126 1.00 -15.05 -22.24
C SER A 126 1.63 -14.84 -20.86
N TRP A 127 1.06 -13.95 -20.02
CA TRP A 127 1.54 -13.71 -18.66
C TRP A 127 1.25 -14.88 -17.71
N MET A 128 0.32 -15.78 -18.08
CA MET A 128 0.04 -17.00 -17.32
C MET A 128 1.22 -17.96 -17.23
N ASN A 129 2.23 -17.82 -18.11
CA ASN A 129 3.48 -18.58 -18.03
C ASN A 129 4.39 -18.14 -16.87
N TYR A 130 4.10 -16.99 -16.23
CA TYR A 130 4.97 -16.37 -15.23
C TYR A 130 4.24 -16.12 -13.90
N THR A 131 3.06 -16.69 -13.73
CA THR A 131 2.26 -16.56 -12.50
C THR A 131 1.58 -17.89 -12.16
N THR A 132 1.03 -17.99 -10.96
CA THR A 132 0.47 -19.24 -10.42
C THR A 132 -0.76 -18.97 -9.54
N SER A 133 -1.33 -20.02 -8.94
CA SER A 133 -2.26 -19.91 -7.80
C SER A 133 -3.43 -18.95 -8.00
N GLN A 134 -3.99 -18.94 -9.21
CA GLN A 134 -5.11 -18.08 -9.61
C GLN A 134 -4.88 -16.57 -9.36
N SER A 135 -3.65 -16.10 -9.54
CA SER A 135 -3.24 -14.71 -9.34
C SER A 135 -4.18 -13.65 -9.93
N TRP A 136 -4.84 -13.93 -11.05
CA TRP A 136 -5.77 -13.00 -11.68
C TRP A 136 -6.97 -12.64 -10.78
N LYS A 137 -7.36 -13.52 -9.85
CA LYS A 137 -8.40 -13.26 -8.85
C LYS A 137 -7.91 -12.44 -7.65
N LYS A 138 -6.62 -12.18 -7.55
CA LYS A 138 -5.98 -11.61 -6.38
C LYS A 138 -5.38 -10.23 -6.64
N CYS A 139 -5.80 -9.55 -7.70
CA CYS A 139 -5.40 -8.16 -7.95
C CYS A 139 -6.10 -7.22 -6.94
N GLY A 140 -5.52 -6.03 -6.75
CA GLY A 140 -6.24 -4.94 -6.06
C GLY A 140 -7.39 -4.39 -6.92
N PRO A 141 -8.03 -3.27 -6.50
CA PRO A 141 -9.16 -2.65 -7.21
C PRO A 141 -8.76 -1.97 -8.53
N ILE A 142 -8.27 -2.75 -9.49
CA ILE A 142 -7.76 -2.28 -10.79
C ILE A 142 -8.85 -1.69 -11.70
N GLU A 143 -10.12 -1.95 -11.40
CA GLU A 143 -11.30 -1.40 -12.06
C GLU A 143 -11.52 0.09 -11.73
N THR A 144 -10.86 0.60 -10.70
CA THR A 144 -10.89 2.01 -10.28
C THR A 144 -9.84 2.88 -11.00
N LEU A 145 -8.96 2.25 -11.79
CA LEU A 145 -7.82 2.87 -12.46
C LEU A 145 -8.06 3.01 -13.97
N HIS A 146 -7.29 3.88 -14.63
CA HIS A 146 -7.28 3.96 -16.09
C HIS A 146 -6.89 2.62 -16.72
N ASP A 147 -7.45 2.32 -17.89
CA ASP A 147 -7.08 1.13 -18.64
C ASP A 147 -5.64 1.24 -19.17
N ALA A 148 -4.93 0.13 -19.11
CA ALA A 148 -3.58 0.03 -19.66
C ALA A 148 -3.64 0.07 -21.19
N VAL A 149 -2.68 0.74 -21.82
CA VAL A 149 -2.54 0.79 -23.29
C VAL A 149 -1.24 0.17 -23.78
N ASP A 150 -0.36 -0.21 -22.84
CA ASP A 150 0.91 -0.87 -23.04
C ASP A 150 1.32 -1.64 -21.77
N ALA A 151 2.44 -2.35 -21.82
CA ALA A 151 2.91 -3.10 -20.66
C ALA A 151 3.31 -2.22 -19.47
N GLU A 152 3.78 -0.99 -19.70
CA GLU A 152 4.21 -0.08 -18.62
C GLU A 152 3.01 0.40 -17.80
N SER A 153 1.94 0.80 -18.49
CA SER A 153 0.65 1.12 -17.89
C SER A 153 -0.04 -0.08 -17.25
N LEU A 154 0.17 -1.30 -17.75
CA LEU A 154 -0.32 -2.51 -17.07
C LEU A 154 0.44 -2.79 -15.77
N VAL A 155 1.77 -2.69 -15.77
CA VAL A 155 2.58 -2.82 -14.55
C VAL A 155 2.17 -1.76 -13.51
N TYR A 156 1.98 -0.51 -13.94
CA TYR A 156 1.44 0.54 -13.09
C TYR A 156 0.06 0.20 -12.55
N ARG A 157 -0.90 -0.20 -13.40
CA ARG A 157 -2.28 -0.51 -13.00
C ARG A 157 -2.32 -1.60 -11.94
N LEU A 158 -1.59 -2.70 -12.13
CA LEU A 158 -1.52 -3.79 -11.18
C LEU A 158 -0.84 -3.36 -9.86
N GLY A 159 0.28 -2.65 -9.96
CA GLY A 159 1.03 -2.14 -8.80
C GLY A 159 0.24 -1.12 -7.99
N MET A 160 -0.43 -0.18 -8.64
CA MET A 160 -1.28 0.84 -8.02
C MET A 160 -2.53 0.22 -7.41
N GLY A 161 -3.14 -0.77 -8.07
CA GLY A 161 -4.24 -1.53 -7.48
C GLY A 161 -3.83 -2.17 -6.15
N ALA A 162 -2.71 -2.89 -6.13
CA ALA A 162 -2.18 -3.46 -4.89
C ALA A 162 -1.87 -2.38 -3.85
N ALA A 163 -1.27 -1.26 -4.25
CA ALA A 163 -0.96 -0.14 -3.35
C ALA A 163 -2.20 0.51 -2.71
N LEU A 164 -3.24 0.80 -3.49
CA LEU A 164 -4.49 1.38 -2.99
C LEU A 164 -5.16 0.44 -1.99
N TYR A 165 -5.17 -0.86 -2.27
CA TYR A 165 -5.68 -1.85 -1.34
C TYR A 165 -4.91 -1.84 -0.02
N TYR A 166 -3.58 -1.99 -0.08
CA TYR A 166 -2.75 -2.02 1.12
C TYR A 166 -2.82 -0.70 1.89
N GLN A 167 -2.88 0.44 1.21
CA GLN A 167 -3.07 1.74 1.84
C GLN A 167 -4.37 1.75 2.65
N ASP A 168 -5.51 1.45 2.02
CA ASP A 168 -6.82 1.47 2.68
C ASP A 168 -6.88 0.50 3.87
N VAL A 169 -6.52 -0.77 3.66
CA VAL A 169 -6.69 -1.80 4.69
C VAL A 169 -5.70 -1.62 5.85
N VAL A 170 -4.43 -1.30 5.60
CA VAL A 170 -3.44 -1.10 6.67
C VAL A 170 -3.77 0.16 7.45
N GLU A 171 -4.10 1.27 6.78
CA GLU A 171 -4.49 2.47 7.49
C GLU A 171 -5.76 2.23 8.31
N ARG A 172 -6.76 1.51 7.78
CA ARG A 172 -7.98 1.13 8.52
C ARG A 172 -7.66 0.30 9.76
N GLN A 173 -6.81 -0.71 9.64
CA GLN A 173 -6.42 -1.53 10.77
C GLN A 173 -5.60 -0.76 11.80
N ARG A 174 -4.77 0.21 11.37
CA ARG A 174 -4.07 1.10 12.30
C ARG A 174 -5.01 2.08 13.01
N ARG A 175 -6.06 2.56 12.35
CA ARG A 175 -7.18 3.26 13.02
C ARG A 175 -7.88 2.33 14.01
N GLY A 176 -8.05 1.06 13.63
CA GLY A 176 -8.52 -0.05 14.46
C GLY A 176 -9.99 0.00 14.86
N ARG A 177 -10.74 0.99 14.37
CA ARG A 177 -12.19 1.14 14.55
C ARG A 177 -12.77 2.09 13.50
N SER A 178 -14.09 2.08 13.37
CA SER A 178 -14.82 3.05 12.55
C SER A 178 -14.89 4.42 13.22
N ALA A 179 -14.95 5.49 12.42
CA ALA A 179 -15.15 6.84 12.95
C ALA A 179 -16.47 7.02 13.70
N ASP A 180 -17.48 6.20 13.39
CA ASP A 180 -18.78 6.23 14.05
C ASP A 180 -18.84 5.33 15.31
N ASP A 181 -17.76 4.62 15.66
CA ASP A 181 -17.69 3.81 16.88
C ASP A 181 -17.50 4.68 18.14
N PRO A 182 -18.43 4.65 19.12
CA PRO A 182 -18.34 5.46 20.33
C PRO A 182 -17.38 4.90 21.41
N SER A 183 -16.95 3.65 21.30
CA SER A 183 -16.17 2.96 22.35
C SER A 183 -14.72 3.46 22.47
N ALA A 184 -14.19 4.06 21.41
CA ALA A 184 -12.77 4.37 21.23
C ALA A 184 -11.82 3.16 21.35
N GLU A 185 -12.33 1.93 21.38
CA GLU A 185 -11.52 0.72 21.51
C GLU A 185 -10.85 0.37 20.17
N ARG A 186 -9.52 0.26 20.19
CA ARG A 186 -8.73 -0.14 19.02
C ARG A 186 -8.65 -1.66 18.99
N ARG A 187 -9.18 -2.28 17.94
CA ARG A 187 -9.29 -3.75 17.85
C ARG A 187 -8.05 -4.43 17.28
N CYS A 188 -7.46 -3.84 16.23
CA CYS A 188 -6.39 -4.50 15.49
C CYS A 188 -5.03 -4.29 16.17
N GLY A 189 -4.39 -5.41 16.53
CA GLY A 189 -3.06 -5.49 17.11
C GLY A 189 -1.93 -5.70 16.09
N GLY A 190 -2.25 -5.94 14.81
CA GLY A 190 -1.23 -6.06 13.76
C GLY A 190 -1.75 -6.48 12.40
N TYR A 191 -0.96 -6.18 11.37
CA TYR A 191 -1.24 -6.52 9.99
C TYR A 191 0.07 -6.87 9.27
N LEU A 192 0.13 -8.06 8.67
CA LEU A 192 1.28 -8.59 7.95
C LEU A 192 0.90 -8.86 6.49
N ALA A 193 1.51 -8.10 5.58
CA ALA A 193 1.24 -8.24 4.16
C ALA A 193 1.96 -9.47 3.56
N TRP A 194 1.21 -10.36 2.90
CA TRP A 194 1.75 -11.51 2.21
C TRP A 194 2.12 -11.18 0.75
N LYS A 195 3.37 -11.34 0.29
CA LYS A 195 4.60 -11.71 1.01
C LYS A 195 5.65 -10.61 0.82
N TYR A 196 6.70 -10.57 1.62
CA TYR A 196 7.72 -9.51 1.51
C TYR A 196 8.52 -9.61 0.21
N ASN A 197 9.08 -10.77 -0.12
CA ASN A 197 9.98 -10.98 -1.25
C ASN A 197 9.68 -12.22 -2.08
N ASP A 198 10.27 -12.28 -3.28
CA ASP A 198 10.24 -13.46 -4.15
C ASP A 198 11.52 -14.30 -4.05
N SER A 199 11.38 -15.62 -4.20
CA SER A 199 12.49 -16.58 -4.25
C SER A 199 12.96 -16.90 -5.66
N TRP A 200 12.23 -16.44 -6.68
CA TRP A 200 12.52 -16.61 -8.11
C TRP A 200 11.78 -15.53 -8.92
N PRO A 201 12.15 -15.25 -10.17
CA PRO A 201 11.44 -14.27 -10.99
C PRO A 201 10.01 -14.72 -11.33
N GLU A 202 9.01 -14.00 -10.82
CA GLU A 202 7.59 -14.29 -11.05
C GLU A 202 6.72 -13.02 -11.02
N ILE A 203 5.49 -13.14 -11.51
CA ILE A 203 4.42 -12.16 -11.31
C ILE A 203 3.55 -12.67 -10.16
N TYR A 204 3.76 -12.15 -8.95
CA TYR A 204 3.02 -12.59 -7.76
C TYR A 204 2.83 -11.46 -6.73
N SER A 205 2.85 -11.75 -5.43
CA SER A 205 2.47 -10.79 -4.37
C SER A 205 3.64 -10.22 -3.58
N ALA A 206 4.89 -10.30 -4.07
CA ALA A 206 6.03 -9.70 -3.39
C ALA A 206 5.93 -8.17 -3.34
N LYS A 207 6.65 -7.57 -2.39
CA LYS A 207 6.85 -6.11 -2.30
C LYS A 207 8.26 -5.76 -2.80
N VAL A 208 9.15 -6.74 -2.80
CA VAL A 208 10.51 -6.66 -3.34
C VAL A 208 10.73 -7.90 -4.22
N ASP A 209 11.06 -7.74 -5.50
CA ASP A 209 11.26 -8.92 -6.36
C ASP A 209 12.54 -9.70 -6.03
N TYR A 210 12.72 -10.79 -6.75
CA TYR A 210 13.93 -11.61 -6.78
C TYR A 210 15.23 -10.83 -7.02
N PHE A 211 15.19 -9.71 -7.76
CA PHE A 211 16.35 -8.87 -8.05
C PHE A 211 16.58 -7.77 -7.00
N LEU A 212 15.81 -7.80 -5.91
CA LEU A 212 15.83 -6.84 -4.80
C LEU A 212 15.30 -5.45 -5.17
N GLU A 213 14.40 -5.37 -6.16
CA GLU A 213 13.79 -4.11 -6.60
C GLU A 213 12.40 -3.91 -5.95
N PRO A 214 12.15 -2.76 -5.31
CA PRO A 214 10.89 -2.50 -4.61
C PRO A 214 9.74 -2.20 -5.59
N TYR A 215 8.57 -2.74 -5.30
CA TYR A 215 7.34 -2.55 -6.06
C TYR A 215 6.72 -1.20 -5.74
N LEU A 216 5.75 -0.77 -6.55
CA LEU A 216 4.91 0.39 -6.20
C LEU A 216 4.26 0.20 -4.81
N ALA A 217 3.70 -0.99 -4.55
CA ALA A 217 3.07 -1.34 -3.27
C ALA A 217 4.02 -1.33 -2.07
N TYR A 218 5.34 -1.52 -2.27
CA TYR A 218 6.32 -1.37 -1.19
C TYR A 218 6.32 0.05 -0.62
N TYR A 219 6.31 1.06 -1.48
CA TYR A 219 6.33 2.46 -1.06
C TYR A 219 5.01 2.88 -0.41
N ALA A 220 3.88 2.34 -0.90
CA ALA A 220 2.58 2.54 -0.25
C ALA A 220 2.56 1.94 1.16
N LEU A 221 3.01 0.70 1.33
CA LEU A 221 3.13 0.05 2.64
C LEU A 221 4.12 0.77 3.56
N LYS A 222 5.26 1.23 3.02
CA LYS A 222 6.25 2.01 3.79
C LYS A 222 5.61 3.26 4.39
N ARG A 223 4.73 3.95 3.65
CA ARG A 223 3.97 5.11 4.15
C ARG A 223 2.89 4.68 5.14
N ALA A 224 2.11 3.64 4.82
CA ALA A 224 1.05 3.13 5.67
C ALA A 224 1.55 2.54 7.00
N TYR A 225 2.80 2.09 7.09
CA TYR A 225 3.46 1.62 8.32
C TYR A 225 4.32 2.68 9.01
N ALA A 226 4.34 3.94 8.54
CA ALA A 226 5.10 4.99 9.22
C ALA A 226 4.63 5.13 10.69
N PRO A 227 5.52 5.22 11.69
CA PRO A 227 5.13 5.25 13.11
C PRO A 227 4.11 6.34 13.46
N LEU A 228 4.14 7.45 12.73
CA LEU A 228 3.12 8.50 12.76
C LEU A 228 2.40 8.52 11.41
N LEU A 229 1.08 8.37 11.44
CA LEU A 229 0.23 8.30 10.25
C LEU A 229 -0.86 9.35 10.32
N LEU A 230 -1.06 10.07 9.21
CA LEU A 230 -2.31 10.75 8.91
C LEU A 230 -3.07 9.89 7.91
N SER A 231 -4.39 9.73 8.10
CA SER A 231 -5.19 8.83 7.26
C SER A 231 -6.57 9.40 6.98
N PHE A 232 -6.91 9.51 5.69
CA PHE A 232 -8.25 9.89 5.27
C PHE A 232 -9.16 8.64 5.26
N GLU A 233 -10.29 8.73 5.95
CA GLU A 233 -11.38 7.76 5.85
C GLU A 233 -12.51 8.40 5.04
N SER A 234 -12.60 8.02 3.76
CA SER A 234 -13.57 8.56 2.81
C SER A 234 -14.75 7.61 2.61
N GLY A 235 -15.96 8.07 2.92
CA GLY A 235 -17.21 7.36 2.68
C GLY A 235 -18.34 8.36 2.42
N SER A 236 -19.49 8.18 3.08
CA SER A 236 -20.57 9.19 3.07
C SER A 236 -20.15 10.51 3.75
N ARG A 237 -19.08 10.46 4.54
CA ARG A 237 -18.37 11.58 5.16
C ARG A 237 -16.87 11.36 4.99
N ILE A 238 -16.11 12.43 5.12
CA ILE A 238 -14.65 12.36 5.09
C ILE A 238 -14.13 12.74 6.48
N TRP A 239 -13.35 11.82 7.04
CA TRP A 239 -12.66 12.00 8.31
C TRP A 239 -11.16 12.02 8.08
N LEU A 240 -10.45 12.80 8.88
CA LEU A 240 -9.00 12.68 9.00
C LEU A 240 -8.65 12.13 10.36
N TRP A 241 -7.79 11.12 10.37
CA TRP A 241 -7.25 10.48 11.56
C TRP A 241 -5.76 10.78 11.72
N ALA A 242 -5.30 10.71 12.97
CA ALA A 242 -3.89 10.63 13.32
C ALA A 242 -3.64 9.39 14.18
N VAL A 243 -2.62 8.61 13.85
CA VAL A 243 -2.20 7.41 14.59
C VAL A 243 -0.75 7.57 15.04
N ASN A 244 -0.46 7.29 16.31
CA ASN A 244 0.87 7.36 16.89
C ASN A 244 1.28 6.02 17.48
N ASP A 245 2.07 5.24 16.73
CA ASP A 245 2.69 3.99 17.20
C ASP A 245 4.06 4.24 17.86
N GLY A 246 4.42 5.51 18.07
CA GLY A 246 5.65 5.92 18.74
C GLY A 246 5.54 5.86 20.27
N VAL A 247 6.69 5.90 20.95
CA VAL A 247 6.78 5.85 22.43
C VAL A 247 6.68 7.22 23.10
N ARG A 248 6.44 8.30 22.33
CA ARG A 248 6.32 9.67 22.85
C ARG A 248 5.05 10.32 22.30
N PRO A 249 4.45 11.26 23.05
CA PRO A 249 3.36 12.08 22.53
C PRO A 249 3.83 12.87 21.30
N ILE A 250 2.92 13.06 20.35
CA ILE A 250 3.11 13.93 19.19
C ILE A 250 2.16 15.11 19.32
N GLU A 251 2.71 16.32 19.26
CA GLU A 251 1.97 17.57 19.27
C GLU A 251 2.28 18.38 18.02
N GLY A 252 1.28 19.09 17.51
CA GLY A 252 1.48 19.92 16.33
C GLY A 252 0.19 20.46 15.75
N THR A 253 0.32 21.06 14.57
CA THR A 253 -0.82 21.55 13.79
C THR A 253 -0.97 20.72 12.52
N VAL A 254 -2.15 20.15 12.35
CA VAL A 254 -2.57 19.51 11.10
C VAL A 254 -3.23 20.56 10.22
N LYS A 255 -2.69 20.75 9.01
CA LYS A 255 -3.33 21.51 7.94
C LYS A 255 -3.99 20.54 6.97
N ILE A 256 -5.25 20.79 6.62
CA ILE A 256 -6.03 20.02 5.65
C ILE A 256 -6.42 20.94 4.51
N ASP A 257 -6.00 20.61 3.30
CA ASP A 257 -6.25 21.39 2.09
C ASP A 257 -7.09 20.58 1.09
N VAL A 258 -8.04 21.25 0.44
CA VAL A 258 -8.76 20.73 -0.73
C VAL A 258 -8.19 21.40 -1.97
N PHE A 259 -7.50 20.62 -2.80
CA PHE A 259 -6.87 21.09 -4.02
C PHE A 259 -7.74 20.76 -5.24
N GLN A 260 -8.06 21.78 -6.04
CA GLN A 260 -8.82 21.61 -7.28
C GLN A 260 -7.84 21.59 -8.46
N ILE A 261 -7.78 20.44 -9.16
CA ILE A 261 -6.72 20.15 -10.14
C ILE A 261 -6.74 21.11 -11.33
N GLU A 262 -7.92 21.39 -11.88
CA GLU A 262 -8.04 22.17 -13.13
C GLU A 262 -7.61 23.63 -12.98
N LYS A 263 -8.02 24.26 -11.87
CA LYS A 263 -7.65 25.63 -11.50
C LYS A 263 -6.27 25.72 -10.87
N ASN A 264 -5.69 24.58 -10.50
CA ASN A 264 -4.38 24.50 -9.87
C ASN A 264 -4.29 25.32 -8.57
N GLU A 265 -5.34 25.25 -7.74
CA GLU A 265 -5.48 26.07 -6.54
C GLU A 265 -6.04 25.29 -5.33
N ILE A 266 -5.73 25.76 -4.13
CA ILE A 266 -6.37 25.30 -2.90
C ILE A 266 -7.69 26.08 -2.75
N ILE A 267 -8.82 25.37 -2.78
CA ILE A 267 -10.17 25.99 -2.71
C ILE A 267 -10.75 26.00 -1.29
N ALA A 268 -10.20 25.20 -0.38
CA ALA A 268 -10.56 25.19 1.03
C ALA A 268 -9.36 24.74 1.87
N SER A 269 -9.22 25.32 3.07
CA SER A 269 -8.15 24.98 3.99
C SER A 269 -8.62 25.12 5.43
N ILE A 270 -8.30 24.16 6.28
CA ILE A 270 -8.53 24.22 7.72
C ILE A 270 -7.29 23.77 8.47
N ALA A 271 -7.13 24.25 9.70
CA ALA A 271 -6.03 23.87 10.59
C ALA A 271 -6.57 23.42 11.95
N LYS A 272 -6.00 22.35 12.50
CA LYS A 272 -6.36 21.78 13.81
C LYS A 272 -5.09 21.52 14.62
N SER A 273 -5.01 22.08 15.82
CA SER A 273 -3.98 21.68 16.78
C SER A 273 -4.36 20.33 17.37
N ILE A 274 -3.39 19.41 17.43
CA ILE A 274 -3.61 18.06 17.94
C ILE A 274 -2.52 17.67 18.93
N ARG A 275 -2.87 16.71 19.78
CA ARG A 275 -1.95 15.92 20.58
C ARG A 275 -2.39 14.47 20.51
N VAL A 276 -1.47 13.58 20.18
CA VAL A 276 -1.72 12.14 20.07
C VAL A 276 -0.77 11.42 21.00
N GLU A 277 -1.30 10.76 22.03
CA GLU A 277 -0.48 9.99 22.96
C GLU A 277 0.07 8.72 22.27
N PRO A 278 1.11 8.08 22.84
CA PRO A 278 1.56 6.76 22.40
C PRO A 278 0.41 5.75 22.31
N ASP A 279 0.42 4.92 21.26
CA ASP A 279 -0.55 3.86 20.99
C ASP A 279 -2.00 4.35 20.85
N GLN A 280 -2.19 5.57 20.36
CA GLN A 280 -3.51 6.14 20.09
C GLN A 280 -3.78 6.35 18.61
N SER A 281 -5.04 6.13 18.24
CA SER A 281 -5.65 6.63 17.01
C SER A 281 -6.77 7.60 17.35
N VAL A 282 -6.69 8.83 16.85
CA VAL A 282 -7.65 9.90 17.14
C VAL A 282 -8.21 10.51 15.87
N ILE A 283 -9.48 10.89 15.92
CA ILE A 283 -10.12 11.68 14.88
C ILE A 283 -9.63 13.12 15.02
N VAL A 284 -8.94 13.62 13.99
CA VAL A 284 -8.47 15.01 13.91
C VAL A 284 -9.59 15.94 13.45
N SER A 285 -10.34 15.50 12.44
CA SER A 285 -11.37 16.33 11.82
C SER A 285 -12.46 15.49 11.17
N ARG A 286 -13.69 16.00 11.23
CA ARG A 286 -14.77 15.64 10.31
C ARG A 286 -15.01 16.82 9.38
N LEU A 287 -14.64 16.68 8.11
CA LEU A 287 -14.45 17.83 7.21
C LEU A 287 -15.71 18.72 7.12
N ASP A 288 -16.89 18.12 6.96
CA ASP A 288 -18.18 18.82 6.85
C ASP A 288 -18.55 19.63 8.11
N ARG A 289 -18.15 19.18 9.29
CA ARG A 289 -18.36 19.90 10.56
C ARG A 289 -17.32 20.98 10.81
N ASP A 290 -16.13 20.80 10.25
CA ASP A 290 -14.98 21.64 10.53
C ASP A 290 -14.75 22.72 9.47
N GLY A 291 -15.68 22.90 8.53
CA GLY A 291 -15.69 24.02 7.58
C GLY A 291 -15.37 23.64 6.12
N ILE A 292 -15.16 22.36 5.82
CA ILE A 292 -15.00 21.85 4.45
C ILE A 292 -16.28 21.10 4.07
N GLY A 293 -17.23 21.82 3.47
CA GLY A 293 -18.50 21.27 3.01
C GLY A 293 -18.37 20.50 1.69
N THR A 294 -19.39 20.58 0.84
CA THR A 294 -19.39 19.94 -0.49
C THR A 294 -18.38 20.58 -1.43
N PHE A 295 -17.63 19.75 -2.15
CA PHE A 295 -16.72 20.16 -3.22
C PHE A 295 -16.77 19.15 -4.37
N TRP A 296 -16.18 19.51 -5.51
CA TRP A 296 -16.15 18.68 -6.71
C TRP A 296 -15.34 17.39 -6.49
N ARG A 297 -15.82 16.26 -7.01
CA ARG A 297 -15.17 14.95 -6.85
C ARG A 297 -13.75 14.91 -7.41
N GLU A 298 -13.46 15.75 -8.38
CA GLU A 298 -12.16 15.95 -9.03
C GLU A 298 -11.15 16.72 -8.16
N CYS A 299 -11.48 17.03 -6.91
CA CYS A 299 -10.51 17.58 -5.96
C CYS A 299 -9.66 16.48 -5.31
N VAL A 300 -8.47 16.86 -4.85
CA VAL A 300 -7.55 16.02 -4.08
C VAL A 300 -7.42 16.60 -2.68
N LEU A 301 -7.48 15.72 -1.69
CA LEU A 301 -7.28 16.08 -0.30
C LEU A 301 -5.80 15.94 0.06
N PHE A 302 -5.29 16.92 0.79
CA PHE A 302 -3.95 16.88 1.37
C PHE A 302 -4.02 17.18 2.85
N ALA A 303 -3.28 16.42 3.64
CA ALA A 303 -3.03 16.73 5.03
C ALA A 303 -1.53 16.76 5.33
N SER A 304 -1.11 17.69 6.18
CA SER A 304 0.24 17.73 6.71
C SER A 304 0.22 18.08 8.19
N LEU A 305 0.99 17.34 8.99
CA LEU A 305 1.21 17.60 10.39
C LEU A 305 2.59 18.23 10.55
N SER A 306 2.65 19.39 11.22
CA SER A 306 3.88 20.09 11.55
C SER A 306 4.03 20.31 13.04
N ASP A 307 5.27 20.26 13.54
CA ASP A 307 5.59 20.63 14.92
C ASP A 307 5.64 22.14 15.14
N GLY A 308 5.95 22.58 16.36
CA GLY A 308 6.07 24.01 16.71
C GLY A 308 7.20 24.76 15.98
N GLU A 309 8.15 24.04 15.38
CA GLU A 309 9.24 24.61 14.56
C GLU A 309 8.88 24.65 13.06
N GLY A 310 7.69 24.17 12.68
CA GLY A 310 7.22 24.11 11.30
C GLY A 310 7.76 22.93 10.50
N ARG A 311 8.42 21.95 11.16
CA ARG A 311 8.92 20.75 10.49
C ARG A 311 7.76 19.79 10.21
N ILE A 312 7.63 19.35 8.96
CA ILE A 312 6.62 18.35 8.57
C ILE A 312 6.98 16.99 9.18
N LEU A 313 6.08 16.43 9.99
CA LEU A 313 6.22 15.14 10.66
C LEU A 313 5.52 14.01 9.90
N ALA A 314 4.35 14.29 9.32
CA ALA A 314 3.56 13.32 8.56
C ALA A 314 2.72 14.02 7.50
N ARG A 315 2.35 13.26 6.46
CA ARG A 315 1.52 13.73 5.34
C ARG A 315 0.57 12.63 4.89
N ALA A 316 -0.55 13.03 4.32
CA ALA A 316 -1.46 12.14 3.61
C ALA A 316 -2.02 12.85 2.37
N SER A 317 -2.30 12.08 1.34
CA SER A 317 -3.12 12.51 0.21
C SER A 317 -4.21 11.49 -0.07
N ALA A 318 -5.34 11.96 -0.58
CA ALA A 318 -6.42 11.10 -1.05
C ALA A 318 -7.11 11.73 -2.25
N LEU A 319 -7.37 10.91 -3.28
CA LEU A 319 -8.33 11.27 -4.32
C LEU A 319 -9.75 11.24 -3.71
N SER A 320 -10.60 12.17 -4.12
CA SER A 320 -12.00 12.24 -3.70
C SER A 320 -12.94 11.45 -4.64
N ASP A 321 -12.38 10.88 -5.71
CA ASP A 321 -13.05 9.98 -6.63
C ASP A 321 -12.12 8.84 -7.07
N LEU A 322 -12.63 7.93 -7.90
CA LEU A 322 -11.82 6.89 -8.54
C LEU A 322 -10.78 7.51 -9.47
N GLU A 323 -9.54 7.00 -9.47
CA GLU A 323 -8.45 7.50 -10.32
C GLU A 323 -8.85 7.61 -11.80
N ARG A 324 -9.58 6.62 -12.32
CA ARG A 324 -10.09 6.59 -13.70
C ARG A 324 -10.98 7.78 -14.11
N ASN A 325 -11.56 8.48 -13.13
CA ASN A 325 -12.42 9.65 -13.39
C ASN A 325 -11.62 10.95 -13.47
N TYR A 326 -10.34 10.94 -13.11
CA TYR A 326 -9.48 12.10 -13.18
C TYR A 326 -8.86 12.28 -14.55
N VAL A 327 -8.73 13.54 -14.95
CA VAL A 327 -7.83 13.99 -16.02
C VAL A 327 -6.65 14.68 -15.34
N PHE A 328 -5.51 13.99 -15.25
CA PHE A 328 -4.31 14.54 -14.64
C PHE A 328 -3.62 15.50 -15.60
N PRO A 329 -3.11 16.65 -15.12
CA PRO A 329 -2.43 17.61 -15.96
C PRO A 329 -1.01 17.15 -16.32
N ASP A 330 -0.49 17.69 -17.43
CA ASP A 330 0.92 17.55 -17.80
C ASP A 330 1.81 18.34 -16.83
N ALA A 331 2.02 17.81 -15.63
CA ALA A 331 2.84 18.41 -14.59
C ALA A 331 4.33 18.28 -14.93
N ARG A 332 5.10 19.31 -14.58
CA ARG A 332 6.56 19.34 -14.69
C ARG A 332 7.15 19.28 -13.29
N ILE A 333 8.15 18.42 -13.13
CA ILE A 333 8.89 18.31 -11.86
C ILE A 333 10.17 19.10 -11.98
N GLU A 334 10.39 20.06 -11.09
CA GLU A 334 11.73 20.61 -10.90
C GLU A 334 12.48 19.71 -9.90
N ALA A 335 13.65 19.23 -10.29
CA ALA A 335 14.49 18.37 -9.45
C ALA A 335 15.88 18.99 -9.26
N LYS A 336 16.31 19.12 -8.00
CA LYS A 336 17.62 19.68 -7.64
C LYS A 336 18.32 18.78 -6.64
N ARG A 337 19.62 18.53 -6.85
CA ARG A 337 20.46 17.90 -5.82
C ARG A 337 20.77 18.94 -4.73
N LYS A 338 20.53 18.59 -3.48
CA LYS A 338 20.86 19.42 -2.31
C LYS A 338 21.17 18.51 -1.11
N ASP A 339 22.30 18.76 -0.44
CA ASP A 339 22.70 18.08 0.80
C ASP A 339 22.64 16.54 0.73
N GLY A 340 23.11 15.94 -0.39
CA GLY A 340 23.08 14.49 -0.59
C GLY A 340 21.68 13.89 -0.83
N ALA A 341 20.70 14.72 -1.17
CA ALA A 341 19.33 14.32 -1.49
C ALA A 341 18.81 15.01 -2.75
N ILE A 342 17.64 14.58 -3.22
CA ILE A 342 16.93 15.17 -4.35
C ILE A 342 15.75 15.97 -3.79
N VAL A 343 15.69 17.25 -4.11
CA VAL A 343 14.61 18.15 -3.76
C VAL A 343 13.73 18.33 -4.99
N LEU A 344 12.45 18.01 -4.84
CA LEU A 344 11.45 17.98 -5.89
C LEU A 344 10.36 19.01 -5.60
N THR A 345 9.94 19.73 -6.64
CA THR A 345 8.75 20.59 -6.63
C THR A 345 8.00 20.41 -7.94
N THR A 346 6.76 20.90 -8.03
CA THR A 346 5.96 20.82 -9.24
C THR A 346 5.16 22.09 -9.50
N ASP A 347 4.85 22.35 -10.77
CA ASP A 347 4.03 23.45 -11.23
C ASP A 347 2.52 23.14 -11.20
N LYS A 348 2.14 21.86 -11.25
CA LYS A 348 0.75 21.37 -11.21
C LYS A 348 0.64 20.09 -10.37
N PHE A 349 -0.57 19.64 -10.06
CA PHE A 349 -0.73 18.35 -9.38
C PHE A 349 -0.09 17.21 -10.20
N ALA A 350 0.87 16.53 -9.59
CA ALA A 350 1.63 15.44 -10.19
C ALA A 350 1.26 14.13 -9.49
N ARG A 351 0.47 13.30 -10.18
CA ARG A 351 0.06 11.98 -9.71
C ARG A 351 1.19 10.97 -9.85
N SER A 352 1.44 10.19 -8.80
CA SER A 352 2.35 9.04 -8.83
C SER A 352 3.74 9.38 -9.40
N VAL A 353 4.37 10.43 -8.88
CA VAL A 353 5.75 10.81 -9.22
C VAL A 353 6.68 9.67 -8.86
N PHE A 354 7.44 9.20 -9.85
CA PHE A 354 8.39 8.13 -9.66
C PHE A 354 9.80 8.50 -10.12
N LEU A 355 10.79 7.86 -9.50
CA LEU A 355 12.21 8.00 -9.77
C LEU A 355 12.78 6.67 -10.26
N THR A 356 13.60 6.74 -11.30
CA THR A 356 14.45 5.65 -11.80
C THR A 356 15.88 6.12 -11.92
N GLY A 357 16.84 5.20 -11.82
CA GLY A 357 18.25 5.49 -12.00
C GLY A 357 18.89 4.60 -13.05
N ASP A 358 19.97 5.08 -13.64
CA ASP A 358 20.83 4.34 -14.55
C ASP A 358 22.29 4.70 -14.25
N ALA A 359 23.11 3.71 -13.91
CA ALA A 359 24.54 3.86 -13.71
C ALA A 359 25.28 3.14 -14.83
N ASP A 360 25.70 3.89 -15.86
CA ASP A 360 26.44 3.34 -17.00
C ASP A 360 25.71 2.13 -17.66
N GLY A 361 24.38 2.18 -17.76
CA GLY A 361 23.52 1.11 -18.27
C GLY A 361 22.99 0.11 -17.23
N ASP A 362 23.40 0.21 -15.95
CA ASP A 362 22.82 -0.56 -14.85
C ASP A 362 21.63 0.19 -14.22
N GLY A 363 20.43 -0.27 -14.56
CA GLY A 363 19.17 0.21 -13.98
C GLY A 363 18.81 -0.40 -12.62
N PHE A 364 19.61 -1.32 -12.07
CA PHE A 364 19.32 -2.04 -10.83
C PHE A 364 20.10 -1.46 -9.64
N GLY A 365 19.64 -1.71 -8.42
CA GLY A 365 20.29 -1.29 -7.18
C GLY A 365 20.09 0.20 -6.85
N TRP A 366 19.15 0.86 -7.54
CA TRP A 366 18.69 2.20 -7.21
C TRP A 366 17.53 2.12 -6.22
N LEU A 367 17.79 2.50 -4.97
CA LEU A 367 16.77 2.59 -3.93
C LEU A 367 16.58 4.05 -3.53
N PHE A 368 15.33 4.50 -3.56
CA PHE A 368 14.94 5.84 -3.15
C PHE A 368 14.26 5.79 -1.79
N GLU A 369 14.45 6.81 -0.94
CA GLU A 369 13.78 6.88 0.35
C GLU A 369 12.26 6.86 0.20
N ASP A 370 11.73 7.46 -0.86
CA ASP A 370 10.32 7.40 -1.21
C ASP A 370 10.19 7.42 -2.73
N ASN A 371 9.13 6.82 -3.25
CA ASN A 371 8.85 6.71 -4.67
C ASN A 371 7.33 6.55 -4.87
N TRP A 372 6.82 6.79 -6.07
CA TRP A 372 5.38 6.68 -6.38
C TRP A 372 4.50 7.50 -5.42
N PHE A 373 4.82 8.77 -5.24
CA PHE A 373 4.10 9.70 -4.36
C PHE A 373 3.42 10.80 -5.17
N ASP A 374 2.38 11.39 -4.60
CA ASP A 374 1.76 12.59 -5.18
C ASP A 374 2.56 13.85 -4.81
N LEU A 375 2.55 14.85 -5.68
CA LEU A 375 3.13 16.16 -5.41
C LEU A 375 2.16 17.27 -5.84
N VAL A 376 2.02 18.31 -5.02
CA VAL A 376 1.14 19.46 -5.26
C VAL A 376 1.95 20.76 -5.31
N PRO A 377 1.54 21.78 -6.07
CA PRO A 377 2.25 23.06 -6.12
C PRO A 377 2.41 23.70 -4.74
N GLY A 378 3.56 24.34 -4.51
CA GLY A 378 3.92 24.93 -3.22
C GLY A 378 4.53 23.94 -2.21
N GLU A 379 4.51 22.64 -2.50
CA GLU A 379 5.23 21.64 -1.73
C GLU A 379 6.67 21.46 -2.22
N SER A 380 7.58 21.20 -1.27
CA SER A 380 8.89 20.61 -1.55
C SER A 380 9.00 19.22 -0.93
N LYS A 381 9.38 18.23 -1.75
CA LYS A 381 9.62 16.85 -1.34
C LYS A 381 11.11 16.56 -1.41
N VAL A 382 11.67 16.01 -0.34
CA VAL A 382 13.08 15.59 -0.28
C VAL A 382 13.14 14.07 -0.33
N VAL A 383 13.95 13.52 -1.22
CA VAL A 383 14.14 12.07 -1.41
C VAL A 383 15.63 11.75 -1.34
N ARG A 384 16.05 10.97 -0.33
CA ARG A 384 17.43 10.44 -0.25
C ARG A 384 17.62 9.27 -1.21
N VAL A 385 18.83 9.12 -1.76
CA VAL A 385 19.23 7.96 -2.58
C VAL A 385 19.97 6.96 -1.69
N LEU A 386 19.28 5.86 -1.38
CA LEU A 386 19.72 4.78 -0.48
C LEU A 386 20.36 3.60 -1.23
N GLY A 387 20.30 3.62 -2.56
CA GLY A 387 20.88 2.59 -3.42
C GLY A 387 22.40 2.50 -3.35
N ARG A 388 22.95 1.47 -4.00
CA ARG A 388 24.40 1.19 -4.00
C ARG A 388 25.21 2.12 -4.90
N HIS A 389 24.58 2.80 -5.84
CA HIS A 389 25.26 3.62 -6.85
C HIS A 389 25.61 5.01 -6.32
N ASP A 390 26.90 5.35 -6.38
CA ASP A 390 27.41 6.67 -6.00
C ASP A 390 27.34 7.69 -7.14
N LYS A 391 27.17 7.24 -8.38
CA LYS A 391 27.05 8.09 -9.56
C LYS A 391 26.06 7.49 -10.56
N GLY A 392 25.52 8.31 -11.45
CA GLY A 392 24.68 7.88 -12.55
C GLY A 392 23.72 8.98 -12.97
N ARG A 393 22.64 8.60 -13.66
CA ARG A 393 21.58 9.51 -14.10
C ARG A 393 20.28 9.11 -13.44
N ILE A 394 19.59 10.07 -12.83
CA ILE A 394 18.28 9.85 -12.22
C ILE A 394 17.23 10.57 -13.07
N VAL A 395 16.16 9.85 -13.40
CA VAL A 395 14.99 10.38 -14.09
C VAL A 395 13.83 10.45 -13.13
N VAL A 396 13.15 11.60 -13.09
CA VAL A 396 11.95 11.85 -12.28
C VAL A 396 10.79 12.16 -13.21
N LYS A 397 9.66 11.45 -13.04
CA LYS A 397 8.52 11.56 -13.94
C LYS A 397 7.19 11.36 -13.17
N PRO A 398 6.19 12.25 -13.31
CA PRO A 398 4.80 11.94 -12.97
C PRO A 398 4.25 10.90 -13.94
N PHE A 399 3.57 9.86 -13.45
CA PHE A 399 3.19 8.73 -14.29
C PHE A 399 2.40 9.12 -15.56
N PHE A 400 1.40 9.99 -15.39
CA PHE A 400 0.53 10.44 -16.48
C PHE A 400 1.05 11.62 -17.29
N SER A 401 2.17 12.23 -16.88
CA SER A 401 2.74 13.38 -17.59
C SER A 401 3.72 12.91 -18.68
N PRO A 402 3.72 13.55 -19.86
CA PRO A 402 4.74 13.33 -20.87
C PRO A 402 6.10 13.94 -20.47
N HIS A 403 6.15 14.77 -19.43
CA HIS A 403 7.37 15.46 -19.01
C HIS A 403 8.19 14.62 -18.03
N ALA A 404 9.49 14.54 -18.28
CA ALA A 404 10.47 13.93 -17.40
C ALA A 404 11.61 14.92 -17.14
N THR A 405 12.14 14.87 -15.93
CA THR A 405 13.29 15.68 -15.52
C THR A 405 14.44 14.74 -15.21
N THR A 406 15.60 15.05 -15.74
CA THR A 406 16.81 14.27 -15.59
C THR A 406 17.83 15.07 -14.80
N LEU A 407 18.52 14.41 -13.86
CA LEU A 407 19.67 14.97 -13.17
C LEU A 407 20.83 13.97 -13.16
N ASP A 408 22.05 14.51 -13.22
CA ASP A 408 23.25 13.74 -12.92
C ASP A 408 23.36 13.56 -11.41
N TRP A 409 23.53 12.31 -11.00
CA TRP A 409 23.75 11.92 -9.62
C TRP A 409 25.24 11.72 -9.36
N LEU A 410 25.68 12.30 -8.25
CA LEU A 410 26.96 12.03 -7.61
C LEU A 410 26.73 12.20 -6.11
N ARG A 411 27.06 11.18 -5.31
CA ARG A 411 26.84 11.18 -3.86
C ARG A 411 27.73 12.19 -3.14
#